data_AF-A0A934BC67-F1
#
_entry.id   AF-A0A934BC67-F1
#
_cell.length_a   1.000
_cell.length_b   1.000
_cell.length_c   1.000
_cell.angle_alpha   90.00
_cell.angle_beta   90.00
_cell.angle_gamma   90.00
#
_symmetry.space_group_name_H-M   'P 1'
#
loop_
_entity.id
_entity.type
_entity.pdbx_description
1 polymer ?
#
loop_
_entity_poly.entity_id
_entity_poly.type
_entity_poly.pdbx_seq_one_letter_code
_entity_poly.pdbx_strand_id
1 'polypeptide(L)'
;MAIRCSYCGREYDVTLFEFDMSITCVCGKTVKFKHEQMTDEALLALSLEDMKVREITIMAYRIASLIVGSDYPLIDIEIEKEKLRERILELFPDKIDLFDLIYEPRFRRLTEQFREW
;
A
#
# COMPACT_ATOMS: atom_id res chain seq x y z
N MET A 1 -5.00 -6.56 26.09
CA MET A 1 -4.31 -6.94 24.84
C MET A 1 -5.08 -6.26 23.71
N ALA A 2 -4.42 -5.85 22.62
CA ALA A 2 -5.10 -5.17 21.52
C ALA A 2 -4.58 -5.70 20.19
N ILE A 3 -5.49 -5.89 19.23
CA ILE A 3 -5.18 -6.32 17.87
C ILE A 3 -5.23 -5.08 16.99
N ARG A 4 -4.11 -4.79 16.32
CA ARG A 4 -3.99 -3.64 15.44
C ARG A 4 -4.35 -4.03 14.01
N CYS A 5 -5.18 -3.23 13.35
CA CYS A 5 -5.43 -3.38 11.93
C CYS A 5 -4.15 -3.06 11.14
N SER A 6 -3.66 -4.00 10.34
CA SER A 6 -2.45 -3.86 9.50
C SER A 6 -2.54 -2.76 8.45
N TYR A 7 -3.74 -2.28 8.14
CA TYR A 7 -3.97 -1.30 7.07
C TYR A 7 -4.20 0.13 7.54
N CYS A 8 -4.90 0.33 8.66
CA CYS A 8 -5.18 1.69 9.18
C CYS A 8 -4.54 1.96 10.54
N GLY A 9 -3.90 0.95 11.14
CA GLY A 9 -3.22 1.08 12.41
C GLY A 9 -4.15 1.25 13.63
N ARG A 10 -5.47 1.10 13.45
CA ARG A 10 -6.45 1.20 14.54
C ARG A 10 -6.41 -0.05 15.43
N GLU A 11 -6.53 0.15 16.73
CA GLU A 11 -6.46 -0.90 17.74
C GLU A 11 -7.85 -1.35 18.16
N TYR A 12 -8.03 -2.66 18.29
CA TYR A 12 -9.26 -3.30 18.70
C TYR A 12 -9.00 -4.20 19.90
N ASP A 13 -9.87 -4.16 20.90
CA ASP A 13 -9.78 -5.03 22.06
C ASP A 13 -10.00 -6.50 21.62
N VAL A 14 -9.25 -7.43 22.22
CA VAL A 14 -9.32 -8.87 21.88
C VAL A 14 -10.69 -9.46 22.18
N THR A 15 -11.44 -8.88 23.13
CA THR A 15 -12.82 -9.27 23.46
C THR A 15 -13.77 -9.18 22.27
N LEU A 16 -13.47 -8.32 21.28
CA LEU A 16 -14.25 -8.19 20.06
C LEU A 16 -14.14 -9.40 19.11
N PHE A 17 -13.24 -10.34 19.39
CA PHE A 17 -12.93 -11.49 18.53
C PHE A 17 -13.38 -12.84 19.12
N GLU A 18 -14.14 -12.84 20.23
CA GLU A 18 -14.49 -14.05 21.02
C GLU A 18 -15.38 -15.06 20.28
N PHE A 19 -16.15 -14.65 19.27
CA PHE A 19 -17.11 -15.53 18.59
C PHE A 19 -16.62 -16.03 17.23
N ASP A 20 -16.18 -15.12 16.35
CA ASP A 20 -15.91 -15.43 14.95
C ASP A 20 -14.44 -15.20 14.55
N MET A 21 -13.56 -15.00 15.55
CA MET A 21 -12.13 -14.68 15.43
C MET A 21 -11.81 -13.61 14.38
N SER A 22 -12.77 -12.76 14.03
CA SER A 22 -12.61 -11.76 12.99
C SER A 22 -13.60 -10.62 13.15
N ILE A 23 -13.18 -9.41 12.81
CA ILE A 23 -14.01 -8.22 12.79
C ILE A 23 -13.78 -7.45 11.50
N THR A 24 -14.81 -6.77 11.00
CA THR A 24 -14.63 -5.79 9.93
C THR A 24 -14.14 -4.49 10.56
N CYS A 25 -12.91 -4.11 10.27
CA CYS A 25 -12.38 -2.81 10.66
C CYS A 25 -13.18 -1.69 9.99
N VAL A 26 -13.23 -0.52 10.63
CA VAL A 26 -13.86 0.68 10.06
C VAL A 26 -13.22 1.12 8.74
N CYS A 27 -11.97 0.71 8.45
CA CYS A 27 -11.38 0.91 7.12
C CYS A 27 -11.91 -0.06 6.04
N GLY A 28 -12.90 -0.88 6.35
CA GLY A 28 -13.55 -1.84 5.44
C GLY A 28 -12.84 -3.19 5.33
N LYS A 29 -11.71 -3.40 6.02
CA LYS A 29 -10.93 -4.64 5.93
C LYS A 29 -11.17 -5.58 7.11
N THR A 30 -11.26 -6.87 6.83
CA THR A 30 -11.39 -7.90 7.86
C THR A 30 -10.08 -8.07 8.62
N VAL A 31 -10.13 -7.86 9.93
CA VAL A 31 -9.07 -8.18 10.88
C VAL A 31 -9.37 -9.57 11.43
N LYS A 32 -8.42 -10.49 11.41
CA LYS A 32 -8.58 -11.84 11.98
C LYS A 32 -7.65 -12.01 13.18
N PHE A 33 -8.15 -12.65 14.23
CA PHE A 33 -7.36 -13.12 15.35
C PHE A 33 -6.85 -14.52 15.03
N LYS A 34 -5.60 -14.62 14.56
CA LYS A 34 -4.91 -15.90 14.35
C LYS A 34 -3.88 -16.09 15.45
N HIS A 35 -4.05 -17.12 16.26
CA HIS A 35 -3.00 -17.62 17.16
C HIS A 35 -2.12 -18.62 16.39
N GLU A 36 -1.44 -18.16 15.35
CA GLU A 36 -0.47 -18.97 14.61
C GLU A 36 0.88 -18.81 15.31
N GLN A 37 1.43 -19.89 15.89
CA GLN A 37 2.84 -19.93 16.27
C GLN A 37 3.65 -19.89 14.99
N MET A 38 4.01 -18.69 14.56
CA MET A 38 4.90 -18.49 13.42
C MET A 38 6.32 -18.86 13.83
N THR A 39 7.02 -19.59 12.97
CA THR A 39 8.47 -19.79 13.12
C THR A 39 9.20 -18.47 12.85
N ASP A 40 10.35 -18.25 13.49
CA ASP A 40 11.12 -17.00 13.34
C ASP A 40 11.46 -16.69 11.88
N GLU A 41 11.69 -17.72 11.06
CA GLU A 41 11.96 -17.59 9.61
C GLU A 41 10.76 -17.06 8.82
N ALA A 42 9.54 -17.52 9.15
CA ALA A 42 8.32 -17.06 8.49
C ALA A 42 7.98 -15.61 8.87
N LEU A 43 8.23 -15.23 10.12
CA LEU A 43 8.10 -13.84 10.58
C LEU A 43 9.07 -12.92 9.82
N LEU A 44 10.31 -13.38 9.63
CA LEU A 44 11.33 -12.63 8.89
C LEU A 44 10.95 -12.44 7.43
N ALA A 45 10.46 -13.50 6.77
CA ALA A 45 10.02 -13.44 5.37
C ALA A 45 8.84 -12.46 5.17
N LEU A 46 7.84 -12.50 6.05
CA LEU A 46 6.73 -11.54 6.03
C LEU A 46 7.20 -10.10 6.23
N SER A 47 8.11 -9.88 7.18
CA SER A 47 8.67 -8.54 7.41
C SER A 47 9.40 -8.00 6.18
N LEU A 48 10.10 -8.86 5.43
CA LEU A 48 10.79 -8.45 4.20
C LEU A 48 9.80 -8.09 3.09
N GLU A 49 8.71 -8.85 2.95
CA GLU A 49 7.64 -8.52 2.00
C GLU A 49 6.95 -7.20 2.36
N ASP A 50 6.63 -6.99 3.64
CA ASP A 50 6.01 -5.76 4.13
C ASP A 50 6.92 -4.54 3.88
N MET A 51 8.24 -4.69 4.05
CA MET A 51 9.20 -3.63 3.73
C MET A 51 9.17 -3.26 2.25
N LYS A 52 9.15 -4.25 1.34
CA LYS A 52 9.05 -4.02 -0.11
C LYS A 52 7.75 -3.32 -0.49
N VAL A 53 6.61 -3.76 0.06
CA VAL A 53 5.30 -3.14 -0.18
C VAL A 53 5.29 -1.69 0.32
N ARG A 54 5.88 -1.45 1.49
CA ARG A 54 5.96 -0.11 2.07
C ARG A 54 6.80 0.84 1.22
N GLU A 55 7.91 0.36 0.66
CA GLU A 55 8.75 1.13 -0.24
C GLU A 55 7.96 1.63 -1.46
N ILE A 56 7.27 0.72 -2.16
CA ILE A 56 6.41 1.06 -3.30
C ILE A 56 5.31 2.04 -2.91
N THR A 57 4.70 1.85 -1.73
CA THR A 57 3.64 2.73 -1.23
C THR A 57 4.14 4.16 -1.01
N ILE A 58 5.34 4.33 -0.45
CA ILE A 58 5.94 5.65 -0.22
C ILE A 58 6.25 6.35 -1.55
N MET A 59 6.81 5.62 -2.51
CA MET A 59 7.09 6.18 -3.85
C MET A 59 5.81 6.62 -4.55
N ALA A 60 4.76 5.79 -4.53
CA ALA A 60 3.47 6.14 -5.12
C ALA A 60 2.82 7.35 -4.43
N TYR A 61 2.95 7.47 -3.11
CA TYR A 61 2.45 8.63 -2.37
C TYR A 61 3.21 9.91 -2.74
N ARG A 62 4.53 9.82 -2.92
CA ARG A 62 5.35 10.94 -3.38
C ARG A 62 4.89 11.44 -4.75
N ILE A 63 4.66 10.55 -5.72
CA ILE A 63 4.14 10.94 -7.04
C ILE A 63 2.79 11.63 -6.92
N ALA A 64 1.86 11.07 -6.14
CA ALA A 64 0.57 11.71 -5.90
C ALA A 64 0.72 13.11 -5.29
N SER A 65 1.65 13.29 -4.34
CA SER A 65 1.95 14.60 -3.77
C SER A 65 2.55 15.57 -4.80
N LEU A 66 3.39 15.10 -5.72
CA LEU A 66 3.97 15.91 -6.80
C LEU A 66 2.92 16.31 -7.83
N ILE A 67 1.87 15.52 -8.03
CA ILE A 67 0.75 15.87 -8.93
C ILE A 67 -0.17 16.92 -8.29
N VAL A 68 -0.43 16.82 -6.98
CA VAL A 68 -1.42 17.66 -6.31
C VAL A 68 -0.84 18.97 -5.75
N GLY A 69 0.37 18.93 -5.19
CA GLY A 69 0.84 19.94 -4.24
C GLY A 69 1.94 20.89 -4.70
N SER A 70 2.41 20.79 -5.94
CA SER A 70 3.52 21.61 -6.46
C SER A 70 3.19 22.19 -7.84
N ASP A 71 4.09 22.92 -8.49
CA ASP A 71 4.00 23.23 -9.94
C ASP A 71 5.00 22.36 -10.71
N TYR A 72 5.19 21.11 -10.25
CA TYR A 72 6.17 20.20 -10.83
C TYR A 72 5.83 19.93 -12.29
N PRO A 73 6.80 20.04 -13.22
CA PRO A 73 6.57 19.74 -14.62
C PRO A 73 6.01 18.33 -14.83
N LEU A 74 5.04 18.18 -15.74
CA LEU A 74 4.45 16.89 -16.07
C LEU A 74 5.50 15.87 -16.52
N ILE A 75 6.52 16.32 -17.24
CA ILE A 75 7.66 15.48 -17.67
C ILE A 75 8.39 14.87 -16.47
N ASP A 76 8.63 15.64 -15.41
CA ASP A 76 9.32 15.13 -14.24
C ASP A 76 8.44 14.15 -13.44
N ILE A 77 7.12 14.33 -13.48
CA ILE A 77 6.15 13.37 -12.91
C ILE A 77 6.19 12.04 -13.68
N GLU A 78 6.24 12.08 -15.01
CA GLU A 78 6.37 10.86 -15.83
C GLU A 78 7.70 10.14 -15.56
N ILE A 79 8.80 10.87 -15.35
CA ILE A 79 10.08 10.27 -14.93
C ILE A 79 9.94 9.54 -13.59
N GLU A 80 9.25 10.14 -12.61
CA GLU A 80 9.03 9.48 -11.31
C GLU A 80 8.09 8.27 -11.40
N LYS A 81 7.10 8.30 -12.32
CA LYS A 81 6.25 7.12 -12.62
C LYS A 81 7.07 5.98 -13.20
N GLU A 82 8.00 6.26 -14.12
CA GLU A 82 8.85 5.23 -14.71
C GLU A 82 9.77 4.60 -13.66
N LYS A 83 10.37 5.41 -12.77
CA LYS A 83 11.17 4.89 -11.64
C LYS A 83 10.36 3.98 -10.72
N LEU A 84 9.09 4.32 -10.47
CA LEU A 84 8.20 3.45 -9.68
C LEU A 84 7.92 2.14 -10.42
N ARG A 85 7.70 2.18 -11.74
CA ARG A 85 7.50 1.00 -12.57
C ARG A 85 8.73 0.07 -12.54
N GLU A 86 9.91 0.61 -12.77
CA GLU A 86 11.18 -0.13 -12.68
C GLU A 86 11.36 -0.77 -11.31
N ARG A 87 11.07 -0.03 -10.23
CA ARG A 87 11.21 -0.55 -8.87
C ARG A 87 10.24 -1.69 -8.56
N ILE A 88 9.02 -1.63 -9.09
CA ILE A 88 8.04 -2.73 -8.98
C ILE A 88 8.52 -3.94 -9.77
N LEU A 89 9.07 -3.75 -10.96
CA LEU A 89 9.62 -4.84 -11.77
C LEU A 89 10.78 -5.55 -11.05
N GLU A 90 11.66 -4.81 -10.37
CA GLU A 90 12.75 -5.38 -9.56
C GLU A 90 12.25 -6.16 -8.35
N LEU A 91 11.26 -5.62 -7.62
CA LEU A 91 10.79 -6.21 -6.37
C LEU A 91 9.75 -7.33 -6.55
N PHE A 92 8.92 -7.21 -7.59
CA PHE A 92 7.76 -8.03 -7.87
C PHE A 92 7.54 -8.21 -9.39
N PRO A 93 8.43 -8.94 -10.08
CA PRO A 93 8.37 -9.09 -11.54
C PRO A 93 7.03 -9.66 -12.03
N ASP A 94 6.43 -10.58 -11.27
CA ASP A 94 5.17 -11.23 -11.62
C ASP A 94 3.92 -10.34 -11.43
N LYS A 95 4.10 -9.12 -10.88
CA LYS A 95 3.00 -8.22 -10.50
C LYS A 95 3.03 -6.89 -11.26
N ILE A 96 3.83 -6.78 -12.32
CA ILE A 96 3.96 -5.53 -13.08
C ILE A 96 2.61 -5.07 -13.67
N ASP A 97 1.76 -6.00 -14.09
CA ASP A 97 0.43 -5.69 -14.63
C ASP A 97 -0.47 -4.96 -13.60
N LEU A 98 -0.24 -5.19 -12.30
CA LEU A 98 -0.98 -4.47 -11.25
C LEU A 98 -0.62 -2.99 -11.22
N PHE A 99 0.58 -2.61 -11.67
CA PHE A 99 0.93 -1.20 -11.80
C PHE A 99 0.04 -0.51 -12.82
N ASP A 100 -0.10 -1.12 -14.01
CA ASP A 100 -0.91 -0.60 -15.11
C ASP A 100 -2.41 -0.55 -14.76
N LEU A 101 -2.87 -1.48 -13.91
CA LEU A 101 -4.27 -1.54 -13.48
C LEU A 101 -4.60 -0.61 -12.32
N ILE A 102 -3.64 -0.27 -11.45
CA ILE A 102 -3.92 0.44 -10.19
C ILE A 102 -3.29 1.83 -10.18
N TYR A 103 -1.99 1.92 -10.42
CA TYR A 103 -1.24 3.16 -10.26
C TYR A 103 -1.44 4.09 -11.45
N GLU A 104 -1.39 3.56 -12.67
CA GLU A 104 -1.55 4.37 -13.89
C GLU A 104 -2.91 5.09 -13.96
N PRO A 105 -4.07 4.43 -13.73
CA PRO A 105 -5.37 5.11 -13.74
C PRO A 105 -5.51 6.10 -12.59
N ARG A 106 -4.90 5.81 -11.43
CA ARG A 106 -4.90 6.70 -10.27
C ARG A 106 -4.14 8.00 -10.58
N PHE A 107 -2.94 7.90 -11.13
CA PHE A 107 -2.13 9.08 -11.46
C PHE A 107 -2.77 9.89 -12.57
N ARG A 108 -3.27 9.23 -13.63
CA ARG A 108 -4.04 9.90 -14.69
C ARG A 108 -5.17 10.74 -14.12
N ARG A 109 -6.02 10.14 -13.28
CA ARG A 109 -7.13 10.85 -12.63
C ARG A 109 -6.64 12.05 -11.81
N LEU A 110 -5.55 11.92 -11.06
CA LEU A 110 -5.01 13.04 -10.28
C LEU A 110 -4.50 14.16 -11.20
N THR A 111 -3.84 13.83 -12.30
CA THR A 111 -3.36 14.80 -13.28
C THR A 111 -4.52 15.56 -13.92
N GLU A 112 -5.55 14.84 -14.40
CA GLU A 112 -6.77 15.43 -14.96
C GLU A 112 -7.46 16.39 -13.96
N GLN A 113 -7.47 16.05 -12.67
CA GLN A 113 -8.16 16.85 -11.66
C GLN A 113 -7.40 18.11 -11.20
N PHE A 114 -6.06 18.08 -11.17
CA PHE A 114 -5.25 19.12 -10.53
C PHE A 114 -4.30 19.86 -11.48
N ARG A 115 -4.08 19.35 -12.70
CA ARG A 115 -3.13 19.92 -13.67
C ARG A 115 -3.79 20.34 -14.98
N GLU A 116 -4.82 19.64 -15.41
CA GLU A 116 -5.59 20.03 -16.60
C GLU A 116 -6.67 21.06 -16.20
N TRP A 117 -6.32 22.34 -16.30
CA TRP A 117 -7.24 23.50 -16.30
C TRP A 117 -6.96 24.35 -17.53
#